data_AF-A0A7S0ESU5-F1
#
_entry.id   AF-A0A7S0ESU5-F1
#
_cell.length_a   1.000
_cell.length_b   1.000
_cell.length_c   1.000
_cell.angle_alpha   90.00
_cell.angle_beta   90.00
_cell.angle_gamma   90.00
#
_symmetry.space_group_name_H-M   'P 1'
#
loop_
_entity.id
_entity.type
_entity.pdbx_description
1 polymer ?
#
loop_
_entity_poly.entity_id
_entity_poly.type
_entity_poly.pdbx_seq_one_letter_code
_entity_poly.pdbx_strand_id
1 'polypeptide(L)'
;WIQSSCNSLVAFVTQEMKAYRLYNVVSRLLLFVEDLTNWYVRMNRNRIKGVGNDLQDCLIAQSTLFKVLSTFTHLMAPFTPYISEHIYQNLKNAMPEDLRMESIHFSRYPQTSSGADNQMLETSILYMQKIIIAGRTVRDKRQIGLKTPLRSAHVIVA
;
A
#
# COMPACT_ATOMS: atom_id res chain seq x y z
N TRP A 1 -6.84 -4.97 -3.96
CA TRP A 1 -5.73 -5.46 -3.12
C TRP A 1 -5.20 -4.41 -2.17
N ILE A 2 -4.54 -3.34 -2.63
CA ILE A 2 -3.86 -2.40 -1.72
C ILE A 2 -4.78 -1.79 -0.63
N GLN A 3 -6.05 -1.53 -0.97
CA GLN A 3 -7.04 -1.07 0.00
C GLN A 3 -7.37 -2.13 1.06
N SER A 4 -7.48 -3.41 0.66
CA SER A 4 -7.62 -4.55 1.58
C SER A 4 -6.41 -4.65 2.49
N SER A 5 -5.19 -4.62 1.92
CA SER A 5 -3.95 -4.66 2.71
C SER A 5 -3.86 -3.50 3.71
N CYS A 6 -4.33 -2.31 3.34
CA CYS A 6 -4.39 -1.14 4.21
C CYS A 6 -5.38 -1.36 5.37
N ASN A 7 -6.55 -1.91 5.11
CA ASN A 7 -7.52 -2.24 6.15
C ASN A 7 -6.99 -3.33 7.11
N SER A 8 -6.42 -4.41 6.55
CA SER A 8 -5.74 -5.47 7.31
C SER A 8 -4.57 -4.94 8.15
N LEU A 9 -3.91 -3.86 7.70
CA LEU A 9 -2.90 -3.15 8.48
C LEU A 9 -3.52 -2.36 9.64
N VAL A 10 -4.57 -1.56 9.36
CA VAL A 10 -5.29 -0.80 10.41
C VAL A 10 -5.81 -1.73 11.49
N ALA A 11 -6.38 -2.88 11.11
CA ALA A 11 -6.90 -3.89 12.04
C ALA A 11 -5.81 -4.39 13.00
N PHE A 12 -4.69 -4.82 12.44
CA PHE A 12 -3.55 -5.31 13.19
C PHE A 12 -2.94 -4.25 14.09
N VAL A 13 -2.68 -3.05 13.58
CA VAL A 13 -2.11 -1.97 14.39
C VAL A 13 -3.05 -1.62 15.53
N THR A 14 -4.36 -1.54 15.28
CA THR A 14 -5.35 -1.30 16.33
C THR A 14 -5.32 -2.39 17.41
N GLN A 15 -5.21 -3.67 17.01
CA GLN A 15 -5.11 -4.80 17.95
C GLN A 15 -3.82 -4.74 18.79
N GLU A 16 -2.67 -4.54 18.15
CA GLU A 16 -1.38 -4.50 18.84
C GLU A 16 -1.25 -3.27 19.74
N MET A 17 -1.78 -2.11 19.31
CA MET A 17 -1.82 -0.89 20.13
C MET A 17 -2.71 -1.06 21.36
N LYS A 18 -3.88 -1.71 21.23
CA LYS A 18 -4.74 -2.04 22.39
C LYS A 18 -4.05 -2.96 23.40
N ALA A 19 -3.18 -3.84 22.93
CA ALA A 19 -2.40 -4.76 23.75
C ALA A 19 -1.04 -4.18 24.21
N TYR A 20 -0.72 -2.91 23.91
CA TYR A 20 0.57 -2.27 24.17
C TYR A 20 1.79 -2.97 23.55
N ARG A 21 1.61 -3.67 22.43
CA ARG A 21 2.66 -4.43 21.71
C ARG A 21 3.26 -3.65 20.54
N LEU A 22 3.81 -2.47 20.83
CA LEU A 22 4.35 -1.53 19.84
C LEU A 22 5.47 -2.12 18.96
N TYR A 23 6.25 -3.07 19.50
CA TYR A 23 7.38 -3.69 18.80
C TYR A 23 6.96 -4.51 17.56
N ASN A 24 5.73 -5.02 17.54
CA ASN A 24 5.18 -5.77 16.39
C ASN A 24 4.68 -4.84 15.27
N VAL A 25 4.39 -3.58 15.59
CA VAL A 25 3.76 -2.63 14.66
C VAL A 25 4.74 -2.14 13.61
N VAL A 26 5.95 -1.76 14.01
CA VAL A 26 6.94 -1.10 13.14
C VAL A 26 7.31 -1.95 11.93
N SER A 27 7.56 -3.25 12.13
CA SER A 27 7.92 -4.16 11.03
C SER A 27 6.80 -4.26 9.98
N ARG A 28 5.54 -4.32 10.43
CA ARG A 28 4.38 -4.41 9.54
C ARG A 28 4.08 -3.10 8.81
N LEU A 29 4.32 -1.95 9.45
CA LEU A 29 4.26 -0.64 8.80
C LEU A 29 5.28 -0.52 7.67
N LEU A 30 6.54 -0.92 7.91
CA LEU A 30 7.60 -0.87 6.90
C LEU A 30 7.31 -1.80 5.70
N LEU A 31 6.81 -3.01 5.97
CA LEU A 31 6.38 -3.92 4.91
C LEU A 31 5.26 -3.31 4.05
N PHE A 32 4.32 -2.59 4.66
CA PHE A 32 3.27 -1.91 3.90
C PHE A 32 3.81 -0.77 3.03
N VAL A 33 4.83 -0.03 3.49
CA VAL A 33 5.50 1.01 2.68
C VAL A 33 6.15 0.39 1.44
N GLU A 34 6.80 -0.76 1.59
CA GLU A 34 7.35 -1.54 0.47
C GLU A 34 6.25 -1.98 -0.51
N ASP A 35 5.14 -2.51 0.00
CA ASP A 35 3.98 -2.90 -0.81
C ASP A 35 3.36 -1.73 -1.57
N LEU A 36 3.24 -0.57 -0.93
CA LEU A 36 2.68 0.62 -1.56
C LEU A 36 3.59 1.17 -2.64
N THR A 37 4.89 1.30 -2.36
CA THR A 37 5.84 1.99 -3.25
C THR A 37 6.37 1.07 -4.36
N ASN A 38 6.88 -0.10 -4.00
CA ASN A 38 7.60 -1.00 -4.92
C ASN A 38 6.68 -1.92 -5.71
N TRP A 39 5.48 -2.20 -5.20
CA TRP A 39 4.48 -3.02 -5.89
C TRP A 39 3.35 -2.19 -6.46
N TYR A 40 2.55 -1.53 -5.62
CA TYR A 40 1.33 -0.88 -6.09
C TYR A 40 1.61 0.32 -7.02
N VAL A 41 2.40 1.30 -6.57
CA VAL A 41 2.72 2.49 -7.38
C VAL A 41 3.49 2.10 -8.64
N ARG A 42 4.44 1.16 -8.53
CA ARG A 42 5.22 0.69 -9.68
C ARG A 42 4.34 0.03 -10.75
N MET A 43 3.42 -0.85 -10.36
CA MET A 43 2.51 -1.53 -11.30
C MET A 43 1.47 -0.58 -11.89
N ASN A 44 1.01 0.40 -11.13
CA ASN A 44 -0.07 1.30 -11.56
C ASN A 44 0.43 2.67 -12.07
N ARG A 45 1.75 2.87 -12.24
CA ARG A 45 2.33 4.16 -12.66
C ARG A 45 1.71 4.73 -13.93
N ASN A 46 1.43 3.89 -14.92
CA ASN A 46 0.84 4.32 -16.19
C ASN A 46 -0.62 4.76 -16.01
N ARG A 47 -1.38 4.03 -15.17
CA ARG A 47 -2.78 4.35 -14.84
C ARG A 47 -2.87 5.66 -14.06
N ILE A 48 -2.01 5.84 -13.06
CA ILE A 48 -1.94 7.07 -12.25
C ILE A 48 -1.59 8.29 -13.13
N LYS A 49 -0.79 8.09 -14.18
CA LYS A 49 -0.41 9.13 -15.15
C LYS A 49 -1.44 9.37 -16.25
N GLY A 50 -2.50 8.56 -16.35
CA GLY A 50 -3.48 8.66 -17.43
C GLY A 50 -2.94 8.30 -18.82
N VAL A 51 -1.90 7.45 -18.88
CA VAL A 51 -1.35 7.00 -20.17
C VAL A 51 -2.37 6.08 -20.84
N GLY A 52 -2.95 6.51 -21.96
CA GLY A 52 -3.95 5.74 -22.72
C GLY A 52 -5.32 6.42 -22.89
N ASN A 53 -5.48 7.69 -22.47
CA ASN A 53 -6.70 8.50 -22.61
C ASN A 53 -7.96 7.94 -21.90
N ASP A 54 -7.80 6.98 -20.99
CA ASP A 54 -8.88 6.56 -20.10
C ASP A 54 -8.88 7.42 -18.82
N LEU A 55 -9.68 8.48 -18.84
CA LEU A 55 -9.82 9.40 -17.72
C LEU A 55 -10.45 8.72 -16.50
N GLN A 56 -11.39 7.79 -16.72
CA GLN A 56 -12.10 7.10 -15.63
C GLN A 56 -11.14 6.18 -14.88
N ASP A 57 -10.34 5.40 -15.60
CA ASP A 57 -9.35 4.53 -14.98
C ASP A 57 -8.27 5.31 -14.20
N CYS A 58 -7.84 6.44 -14.76
CA CYS A 58 -6.90 7.35 -14.09
C CYS A 58 -7.46 7.88 -12.77
N LEU A 59 -8.72 8.37 -12.79
CA LEU A 59 -9.41 8.87 -11.60
C LEU A 59 -9.58 7.78 -10.54
N ILE A 60 -9.93 6.55 -10.93
CA ILE A 60 -10.04 5.42 -10.00
C ILE A 60 -8.69 5.11 -9.36
N ALA A 61 -7.61 5.08 -10.14
CA ALA A 61 -6.26 4.80 -9.64
C ALA A 61 -5.78 5.89 -8.67
N GLN A 62 -5.98 7.17 -9.01
CA GLN A 62 -5.62 8.31 -8.16
C GLN A 62 -6.46 8.35 -6.89
N SER A 63 -7.77 8.14 -6.99
CA SER A 63 -8.68 8.10 -5.83
C SER A 63 -8.34 6.97 -4.87
N THR A 64 -8.00 5.79 -5.41
CA THR A 64 -7.59 4.64 -4.60
C THR A 64 -6.28 4.93 -3.86
N LEU A 65 -5.27 5.47 -4.57
CA LEU A 65 -3.99 5.85 -3.98
C LEU A 65 -4.17 6.92 -2.90
N PHE A 66 -4.98 7.95 -3.18
CA PHE A 66 -5.28 9.02 -2.24
C PHE A 66 -5.92 8.47 -0.95
N LYS A 67 -6.93 7.61 -1.08
CA LYS A 67 -7.62 6.99 0.06
C LYS A 67 -6.66 6.18 0.93
N VAL A 68 -5.81 5.35 0.31
CA VAL A 68 -4.82 4.53 1.02
C VAL A 68 -3.77 5.40 1.71
N LEU A 69 -3.23 6.40 0.99
CA LEU A 69 -2.20 7.28 1.53
C LEU A 69 -2.73 8.14 2.69
N SER A 70 -3.95 8.66 2.56
CA SER A 70 -4.63 9.38 3.64
C SER A 70 -4.79 8.48 4.88
N THR A 71 -5.32 7.27 4.71
CA THR A 71 -5.51 6.31 5.82
C THR A 71 -4.18 5.95 6.48
N PHE A 72 -3.15 5.66 5.69
CA PHE A 72 -1.82 5.33 6.19
C PHE A 72 -1.17 6.51 6.93
N THR A 73 -1.35 7.74 6.44
CA THR A 73 -0.84 8.95 7.09
C THR A 73 -1.44 9.14 8.48
N HIS A 74 -2.75 8.92 8.63
CA HIS A 74 -3.42 8.95 9.94
C HIS A 74 -2.95 7.81 10.84
N LEU A 75 -2.73 6.61 10.29
CA LEU A 75 -2.20 5.47 11.04
C LEU A 75 -0.79 5.74 11.59
N MET A 76 0.05 6.44 10.80
CA MET A 76 1.43 6.80 11.14
C MET A 76 1.52 7.98 12.13
N ALA A 77 0.46 8.76 12.33
CA ALA A 77 0.49 9.98 13.14
C ALA A 77 1.04 9.79 14.57
N PRO A 78 0.73 8.70 15.30
CA PRO A 78 1.32 8.46 16.64
C PRO A 78 2.81 8.08 16.61
N PHE A 79 3.32 7.60 15.48
CA PHE A 79 4.69 7.09 15.35
C PHE A 79 5.64 8.13 14.75
N THR A 80 5.18 8.89 13.75
CA THR A 80 5.97 9.88 13.02
C THR A 80 5.17 11.19 12.88
N PRO A 81 4.92 11.91 13.97
CA PRO A 81 3.97 13.04 14.00
C PRO A 81 4.32 14.13 12.98
N TYR A 82 5.57 14.59 12.94
CA TYR A 82 5.98 15.66 12.03
C TYR A 82 5.90 15.27 10.55
N ILE A 83 6.29 14.04 10.22
CA ILE A 83 6.24 13.53 8.84
C ILE A 83 4.78 13.35 8.40
N SER A 84 3.95 12.74 9.27
CA SER A 84 2.53 12.57 9.02
C SER A 84 1.80 13.89 8.86
N GLU A 85 2.12 14.88 9.70
CA GLU A 85 1.57 16.23 9.60
C GLU A 85 1.95 16.88 8.27
N HIS A 86 3.23 16.85 7.88
CA HIS A 86 3.69 17.41 6.60
C HIS A 86 2.99 16.75 5.40
N ILE A 87 2.83 15.42 5.41
CA ILE A 87 2.11 14.71 4.34
C ILE A 87 0.62 15.08 4.35
N TYR A 88 -0.01 15.16 5.52
CA TYR A 88 -1.42 15.53 5.65
C TYR A 88 -1.71 16.94 5.14
N GLN A 89 -0.86 17.92 5.47
CA GLN A 89 -1.01 19.31 5.00
C GLN A 89 -1.01 19.40 3.47
N ASN A 90 -0.27 18.51 2.78
CA ASN A 90 -0.31 18.43 1.33
C ASN A 90 -1.57 17.73 0.81
N LEU A 91 -1.98 16.63 1.45
CA LEU A 91 -3.14 15.84 1.03
C LEU A 91 -4.48 16.54 1.27
N LYS A 92 -4.60 17.32 2.35
CA LYS A 92 -5.88 17.98 2.71
C LYS A 92 -6.37 18.95 1.63
N ASN A 93 -5.47 19.50 0.82
CA ASN A 93 -5.82 20.39 -0.29
C ASN A 93 -6.67 19.71 -1.37
N ALA A 94 -6.56 18.37 -1.49
CA ALA A 94 -7.38 17.57 -2.39
C ALA A 94 -8.68 17.05 -1.74
N MET A 95 -8.92 17.33 -0.45
CA MET A 95 -10.13 16.94 0.27
C MET A 95 -11.20 18.05 0.19
N PRO A 96 -12.50 17.71 0.28
CA PRO A 96 -13.56 18.68 0.54
C PRO A 96 -13.28 19.52 1.79
N GLU A 97 -13.61 20.82 1.78
CA GLU A 97 -13.29 21.75 2.87
C GLU A 97 -13.91 21.34 4.21
N ASP A 98 -15.11 20.78 4.19
CA ASP A 98 -15.85 20.28 5.36
C ASP A 98 -15.17 19.09 6.05
N LEU A 99 -14.28 18.39 5.36
CA LEU A 99 -13.53 17.24 5.90
C LEU A 99 -12.10 17.62 6.32
N ARG A 100 -11.66 18.85 6.09
CA ARG A 100 -10.30 19.31 6.42
C ARG A 100 -10.22 19.67 7.91
N MET A 101 -9.23 19.12 8.59
CA MET A 101 -8.82 19.56 9.92
C MET A 101 -7.57 20.44 9.79
N GLU A 102 -7.33 21.28 10.79
CA GLU A 102 -6.13 22.12 10.81
C GLU A 102 -4.86 21.29 10.90
N SER A 103 -4.87 20.23 11.73
CA SER A 103 -3.80 19.25 11.93
C SER A 103 -4.35 17.83 11.87
N ILE A 104 -3.51 16.87 11.46
CA ILE A 104 -3.85 15.45 11.46
C ILE A 104 -4.16 14.94 12.88
N HIS A 105 -3.60 15.58 13.90
CA HIS A 105 -3.75 15.20 15.30
C HIS A 105 -5.14 15.53 15.88
N PHE A 106 -5.95 16.33 15.17
CA PHE A 106 -7.35 16.56 15.51
C PHE A 106 -8.30 15.60 14.78
N SER A 107 -7.79 14.86 13.79
CA SER A 107 -8.58 13.88 13.05
C SER A 107 -8.83 12.61 13.87
N ARG A 108 -9.93 11.92 13.55
CA ARG A 108 -10.21 10.61 14.14
C ARG A 108 -9.18 9.58 13.68
N TYR A 109 -8.76 8.71 14.61
CA TYR A 109 -7.92 7.56 14.28
C TYR A 109 -8.65 6.62 13.31
N PRO A 110 -7.97 6.06 12.29
CA PRO A 110 -8.63 5.23 11.28
C PRO A 110 -9.25 3.98 11.93
N GLN A 111 -10.45 3.64 11.47
CA GLN A 111 -11.17 2.45 11.90
C GLN A 111 -11.29 1.47 10.74
N THR A 112 -11.27 0.18 11.06
CA THR A 112 -11.51 -0.88 10.08
C THR A 112 -12.97 -0.88 9.64
N SER A 113 -13.23 -0.85 8.34
CA SER A 113 -14.57 -1.06 7.81
C SER A 113 -14.86 -2.55 7.67
N SER A 114 -15.92 -3.01 8.33
CA SER A 114 -16.40 -4.39 8.21
C SER A 114 -16.70 -4.73 6.76
N GLY A 115 -16.04 -5.76 6.21
CA GLY A 115 -16.30 -6.28 4.86
C GLY A 115 -15.36 -5.78 3.75
N ALA A 116 -14.34 -4.97 4.07
CA ALA A 116 -13.37 -4.49 3.08
C ALA A 116 -12.06 -5.31 3.04
N ASP A 117 -12.00 -6.40 3.81
CA ASP A 117 -10.88 -7.33 3.87
C ASP A 117 -11.14 -8.52 2.94
N ASN A 118 -10.29 -8.68 1.93
CA ASN A 118 -10.35 -9.79 1.00
C ASN A 118 -9.05 -10.59 1.08
N GLN A 119 -9.04 -11.55 2.01
CA GLN A 119 -7.89 -12.40 2.30
C GLN A 119 -7.44 -13.23 1.09
N MET A 120 -8.38 -13.62 0.21
CA MET A 120 -8.04 -14.34 -1.03
C MET A 120 -7.21 -13.46 -1.97
N LEU A 121 -7.59 -12.18 -2.14
CA LEU A 121 -6.84 -11.23 -2.97
C LEU A 121 -5.46 -10.95 -2.38
N GLU A 122 -5.35 -10.78 -1.07
CA GLU A 122 -4.06 -10.59 -0.38
C GLU A 122 -3.13 -11.78 -0.59
N THR A 123 -3.66 -12.99 -0.42
CA THR A 123 -2.92 -14.24 -0.63
C THR A 123 -2.45 -14.39 -2.08
N SER A 124 -3.30 -14.04 -3.05
CA SER A 124 -2.99 -14.12 -4.48
C SER A 124 -1.83 -13.19 -4.86
N ILE A 125 -1.86 -11.95 -4.34
CA ILE A 125 -0.76 -10.99 -4.58
C ILE A 125 0.52 -11.41 -3.86
N LEU A 126 0.43 -11.94 -2.64
CA LEU A 126 1.59 -12.49 -1.95
C LEU A 126 2.28 -13.60 -2.75
N TYR A 127 1.51 -14.53 -3.32
CA TYR A 127 2.06 -15.57 -4.19
C TYR A 127 2.70 -14.99 -5.45
N MET A 128 2.04 -14.04 -6.11
CA MET A 128 2.61 -13.35 -7.27
C MET A 128 3.94 -12.66 -6.93
N GLN A 129 4.02 -11.95 -5.79
CA GLN A 129 5.25 -11.31 -5.33
C GLN A 129 6.36 -12.33 -5.09
N LYS A 130 6.06 -13.43 -4.38
CA LYS A 130 7.02 -14.53 -4.14
C LYS A 130 7.56 -15.13 -5.43
N ILE A 131 6.67 -15.38 -6.40
CA ILE A 131 7.06 -15.94 -7.71
C ILE A 131 7.97 -14.97 -8.46
N ILE A 132 7.63 -13.67 -8.50
CA ILE A 132 8.43 -12.64 -9.17
C ILE A 132 9.81 -12.52 -8.52
N ILE A 133 9.89 -12.50 -7.19
CA ILE A 133 11.16 -12.42 -6.46
C ILE A 133 12.01 -13.66 -6.74
N ALA A 134 11.44 -14.87 -6.60
CA ALA A 134 12.14 -16.12 -6.89
C ALA A 134 12.66 -16.15 -8.34
N GLY A 135 11.84 -15.71 -9.30
CA GLY A 135 12.22 -15.59 -10.70
C GLY A 135 13.42 -14.65 -10.90
N ARG A 136 13.40 -13.47 -10.26
CA ARG A 136 14.55 -12.52 -10.29
C ARG A 136 15.80 -13.16 -9.71
N THR A 137 15.71 -13.79 -8.54
CA THR A 137 16.85 -14.46 -7.90
C THR A 137 17.48 -15.53 -8.79
N VAL A 138 16.66 -16.35 -9.49
CA VAL A 138 17.17 -17.38 -10.40
C VAL A 138 17.84 -16.75 -11.63
N ARG A 139 17.29 -15.66 -12.16
CA ARG A 139 17.88 -14.95 -13.30
C ARG A 139 19.22 -14.32 -12.94
N ASP A 140 19.31 -13.69 -11.78
CA ASP A 140 20.54 -13.07 -11.29
C ASP A 140 21.63 -14.12 -11.08
N LYS A 141 21.29 -15.27 -10.49
CA LYS A 141 22.20 -16.42 -10.35
C LYS A 141 22.73 -16.93 -11.69
N ARG A 142 21.93 -16.85 -12.76
CA ARG A 142 22.31 -17.26 -14.12
C ARG A 142 22.86 -16.11 -14.97
N GLN A 143 23.02 -14.91 -14.40
CA GLN A 143 23.47 -13.70 -15.09
C GLN A 143 22.63 -13.36 -16.34
N ILE A 144 21.33 -13.66 -16.31
CA ILE A 144 20.41 -13.36 -17.42
C ILE A 144 19.76 -12.00 -17.18
N GLY A 145 20.18 -10.98 -17.95
CA GLY A 145 19.68 -9.62 -17.81
C GLY A 145 18.16 -9.50 -17.96
N LEU A 146 17.50 -8.65 -17.16
CA LEU A 146 16.03 -8.57 -17.03
C LEU A 146 15.27 -8.28 -18.34
N LYS A 147 15.92 -7.68 -19.34
CA LYS A 147 15.32 -7.37 -20.65
C LYS A 147 15.24 -8.57 -21.58
N THR A 148 15.94 -9.66 -21.28
CA THR A 148 15.95 -10.87 -22.12
C THR A 148 14.69 -11.70 -21.84
N PRO A 149 13.80 -11.91 -22.83
CA PRO A 149 12.63 -12.76 -22.63
C PRO A 149 13.06 -14.21 -22.36
N LEU A 150 12.30 -14.92 -21.52
CA LEU A 150 12.50 -16.34 -21.27
C LEU A 150 11.55 -17.15 -22.16
N ARG A 151 12.03 -18.29 -22.68
CA ARG A 151 11.21 -19.20 -23.49
C ARG A 151 10.11 -19.88 -22.67
N SER A 152 10.41 -20.26 -21.43
CA SER A 152 9.45 -20.84 -20.49
C SER A 152 9.91 -20.61 -19.05
N ALA A 153 8.97 -20.66 -18.11
CA ALA A 153 9.23 -20.68 -16.68
C ALA A 153 8.27 -21.69 -16.04
N HIS A 154 8.81 -22.61 -15.23
CA HIS A 154 8.02 -23.58 -14.48
C HIS A 154 8.07 -23.20 -13.00
N VAL A 155 6.90 -22.99 -12.41
CA VAL A 155 6.74 -22.64 -11.00
C VAL A 155 6.12 -23.85 -10.31
N ILE A 156 6.82 -24.39 -9.31
CA ILE A 156 6.30 -25.47 -8.46
C ILE A 156 5.91 -24.81 -7.14
N VAL A 157 4.62 -24.81 -6.84
CA VAL A 157 4.08 -24.32 -5.56
C VAL A 157 3.96 -25.54 -4.66
N ALA A 158 4.72 -25.56 -3.57
CA ALA A 158 4.69 -26.60 -2.53
C ALA A 158 3.86 -26.13 -1.34
#